data_AF-A0AAE3FYW3-F1
#
_entry.id   AF-A0AAE3FYW3-F1
#
_cell.length_a   1.000
_cell.length_b   1.000
_cell.length_c   1.000
_cell.angle_alpha   90.00
_cell.angle_beta   90.00
_cell.angle_gamma   90.00
#
_symmetry.space_group_name_H-M   'P 1'
#
loop_
_entity.id
_entity.type
_entity.pdbx_description
1 polymer ?
#
loop_
_entity_poly.entity_id
_entity_poly.type
_entity_poly.pdbx_seq_one_letter_code
_entity_poly.pdbx_strand_id
1 'polypeptide(L)'
;MDAKTMLGEIESAIEETFDPHKRHQEKTRAESRRNVYKKALKEVETVGGSEQMHALGVWIQNQIRYHQRLPSGREVRKRGAEMCRSNGHRVSTGSWLGA
;
A
#
# COMPACT_ATOMS: atom_id res chain seq x y z
N MET A 1 6.56 -5.05 -13.27
CA MET A 1 5.82 -5.63 -12.13
C MET A 1 4.47 -4.95 -12.07
N ASP A 2 3.38 -5.71 -11.89
CA ASP A 2 2.02 -5.16 -11.80
C ASP A 2 1.55 -5.05 -10.34
N ALA A 3 0.41 -4.38 -10.12
CA ALA A 3 -0.16 -4.20 -8.79
C ALA A 3 -0.54 -5.52 -8.07
N LYS A 4 -0.77 -6.62 -8.80
CA LYS A 4 -1.09 -7.93 -8.20
C LYS A 4 0.17 -8.58 -7.65
N THR A 5 1.27 -8.55 -8.40
CA THR A 5 2.57 -9.03 -7.95
C THR A 5 3.03 -8.25 -6.72
N MET A 6 2.95 -6.91 -6.76
CA MET A 6 3.33 -6.06 -5.62
C MET A 6 2.49 -6.33 -4.36
N LEU A 7 1.19 -6.60 -4.52
CA LEU A 7 0.34 -6.99 -3.39
C LEU A 7 0.80 -8.30 -2.75
N GLY A 8 1.22 -9.27 -3.57
CA GLY A 8 1.79 -10.54 -3.08
C GLY A 8 3.05 -10.32 -2.25
N GLU A 9 3.95 -9.43 -2.68
CA GLU A 9 5.15 -9.09 -1.90
C GLU A 9 4.83 -8.43 -0.56
N ILE A 10 3.80 -7.57 -0.52
CA ILE A 10 3.30 -7.00 0.73
C ILE A 10 2.75 -8.10 1.64
N GLU A 11 1.99 -9.07 1.11
CA GLU A 11 1.47 -10.21 1.87
C GLU A 11 2.62 -11.05 2.47
N SER A 12 3.66 -11.35 1.69
CA SER A 12 4.86 -12.03 2.20
C SER A 12 5.54 -11.23 3.32
N ALA A 13 5.66 -9.90 3.17
CA ALA A 13 6.23 -9.06 4.23
C ALA A 13 5.44 -9.12 5.54
N ILE A 14 4.10 -9.22 5.48
CA ILE A 14 3.24 -9.40 6.66
C ILE A 14 3.51 -10.75 7.32
N GLU A 15 3.56 -11.82 6.52
CA GLU A 15 3.74 -13.19 7.02
C GLU A 15 5.10 -13.42 7.68
N GLU A 16 6.14 -12.77 7.16
CA GLU A 16 7.52 -12.83 7.68
C GLU A 16 7.71 -11.98 8.95
N THR A 17 6.98 -10.87 9.09
CA THR A 17 7.20 -9.93 10.20
C THR A 17 6.36 -10.25 11.43
N PHE A 18 5.13 -10.72 11.27
CA PHE A 18 4.21 -10.92 12.40
C PHE A 18 4.19 -12.38 12.88
N ASP A 19 4.43 -12.57 14.19
CA ASP A 19 4.45 -13.86 14.89
C ASP A 19 3.16 -14.68 14.68
N PRO A 20 3.25 -16.02 14.48
CA PRO A 20 2.11 -16.92 14.34
C PRO A 20 1.00 -16.80 15.40
N HIS A 21 1.31 -16.44 16.64
CA HIS A 21 0.34 -16.24 17.71
C HIS A 21 -0.35 -14.87 17.66
N LYS A 22 0.29 -13.85 17.10
CA LYS A 22 -0.35 -12.55 16.76
C LYS A 22 -1.06 -12.59 15.39
N ARG A 23 -0.83 -13.63 14.57
CA ARG A 23 -1.41 -13.76 13.23
C ARG A 23 -2.93 -13.69 13.23
N HIS A 24 -3.69 -14.15 14.23
CA HIS A 24 -5.15 -14.17 14.03
C HIS A 24 -5.77 -12.76 13.94
N GLN A 25 -5.47 -11.86 14.89
CA GLN A 25 -5.94 -10.47 14.81
C GLN A 25 -5.30 -9.69 13.65
N GLU A 26 -4.00 -9.90 13.41
CA GLU A 26 -3.28 -9.19 12.34
C GLU A 26 -3.64 -9.73 10.95
N LYS A 27 -4.02 -10.99 10.80
CA LYS A 27 -4.51 -11.58 9.55
C LYS A 27 -5.90 -11.10 9.20
N THR A 28 -6.82 -10.97 10.18
CA THR A 28 -8.11 -10.31 9.95
C THR A 28 -7.92 -8.84 9.54
N ARG A 29 -6.98 -8.13 10.16
CA ARG A 29 -6.60 -6.77 9.73
C ARG A 29 -5.96 -6.75 8.35
N ALA A 30 -5.08 -7.70 8.04
CA ALA A 30 -4.42 -7.82 6.75
C ALA A 30 -5.42 -8.13 5.63
N GLU A 31 -6.41 -8.99 5.86
CA GLU A 31 -7.50 -9.29 4.93
C GLU A 31 -8.35 -8.04 4.65
N SER A 32 -8.69 -7.28 5.70
CA SER A 32 -9.37 -5.98 5.56
C SER A 32 -8.52 -4.95 4.80
N ARG A 33 -7.21 -4.95 5.03
CA ARG A 33 -6.24 -4.04 4.39
C ARG A 33 -5.92 -4.41 2.95
N ARG A 34 -6.00 -5.70 2.60
CA ARG A 34 -5.65 -6.24 1.29
C ARG A 34 -6.38 -5.53 0.16
N ASN A 35 -7.70 -5.39 0.29
CA ASN A 35 -8.51 -4.69 -0.71
C ASN A 35 -8.13 -3.22 -0.83
N VAL A 36 -7.78 -2.58 0.30
CA VAL A 36 -7.36 -1.18 0.32
C VAL A 36 -5.99 -1.00 -0.33
N TYR A 37 -5.02 -1.84 -0.01
CA TYR A 37 -3.68 -1.80 -0.59
C TYR A 37 -3.74 -2.08 -2.09
N LYS A 38 -4.47 -3.12 -2.49
CA LYS A 38 -4.69 -3.45 -3.91
C LYS A 38 -5.28 -2.26 -4.67
N LYS A 39 -6.31 -1.62 -4.10
CA LYS A 39 -6.94 -0.47 -4.74
C LYS A 39 -5.98 0.71 -4.80
N ALA A 40 -5.25 1.01 -3.72
CA ALA A 40 -4.27 2.10 -3.72
C ALA A 40 -3.15 1.90 -4.76
N LEU A 41 -2.59 0.68 -4.86
CA LEU A 41 -1.58 0.35 -5.85
C LEU A 41 -2.10 0.58 -7.27
N LYS A 42 -3.32 0.12 -7.59
CA LYS A 42 -3.95 0.33 -8.89
C LYS A 42 -4.20 1.81 -9.21
N GLU A 43 -4.69 2.57 -8.25
CA GLU A 43 -4.96 4.00 -8.44
C GLU A 43 -3.66 4.77 -8.67
N VAL A 44 -2.59 4.45 -7.92
CA VAL A 44 -1.28 5.05 -8.15
C VAL A 44 -0.69 4.62 -9.49
N GLU A 45 -0.84 3.35 -9.87
CA GLU A 45 -0.42 2.87 -11.20
C GLU A 45 -1.16 3.62 -12.32
N THR A 46 -2.44 3.89 -12.14
CA THR A 46 -3.27 4.61 -13.12
C THR A 46 -2.89 6.09 -13.23
N VAL A 47 -2.60 6.75 -12.09
CA VAL A 47 -2.35 8.20 -12.05
C VAL A 47 -0.87 8.54 -12.26
N GLY A 48 0.01 7.86 -11.54
CA GLY A 48 1.45 8.09 -11.52
C GLY A 48 2.23 7.16 -12.44
N GLY A 49 1.74 5.96 -12.70
CA GLY A 49 2.46 4.93 -13.45
C GLY A 49 3.04 3.84 -12.54
N SER A 50 3.67 2.86 -13.18
CA SER A 50 4.18 1.66 -12.50
C SER A 50 5.32 1.96 -11.52
N GLU A 51 6.14 2.98 -11.78
CA GLU A 51 7.22 3.40 -10.88
C GLU A 51 6.68 3.90 -9.53
N GLN A 52 5.64 4.72 -9.55
CA GLN A 52 5.03 5.30 -8.36
C GLN A 52 4.24 4.21 -7.60
N MET A 53 3.62 3.27 -8.31
CA MET A 53 2.98 2.09 -7.71
C MET A 53 4.02 1.24 -6.97
N HIS A 54 5.17 1.00 -7.61
CA HIS A 54 6.27 0.27 -7.01
C HIS A 54 6.83 1.00 -5.78
N ALA A 55 7.06 2.32 -5.87
CA ALA A 55 7.51 3.13 -4.75
C ALA A 55 6.54 3.10 -3.55
N LEU A 56 5.22 3.12 -3.81
CA LEU A 56 4.22 2.96 -2.76
C LEU A 56 4.30 1.57 -2.13
N GLY A 57 4.44 0.52 -2.95
CA GLY A 57 4.59 -0.86 -2.48
C GLY A 57 5.80 -1.04 -1.57
N VAL A 58 6.97 -0.56 -1.99
CA VAL A 58 8.20 -0.55 -1.18
C VAL A 58 7.99 0.20 0.14
N TRP A 59 7.32 1.35 0.10
CA TRP A 59 7.01 2.10 1.33
C TRP A 59 6.12 1.29 2.29
N ILE A 60 5.08 0.60 1.80
CA ILE A 60 4.24 -0.28 2.62
C ILE A 60 5.06 -1.41 3.23
N GLN A 61 5.89 -2.08 2.42
CA GLN A 61 6.79 -3.14 2.90
C GLN A 61 7.72 -2.63 4.00
N ASN A 62 8.24 -1.40 3.87
CA ASN A 62 9.08 -0.78 4.91
C ASN A 62 8.30 -0.52 6.21
N GLN A 63 7.04 -0.07 6.13
CA GLN A 63 6.19 0.07 7.32
C GLN A 63 5.99 -1.26 8.04
N ILE A 64 5.84 -2.33 7.27
CA ILE A 64 5.67 -3.67 7.84
C ILE A 64 7.00 -4.15 8.44
N ARG A 65 8.05 -4.30 7.64
CA ARG A 65 9.30 -4.95 8.04
C ARG A 65 10.06 -4.19 9.13
N TYR A 66 10.21 -2.87 8.97
CA TYR A 66 11.03 -2.07 9.88
C TYR A 66 10.25 -1.51 11.05
N HIS A 67 9.00 -1.09 10.82
CA HIS A 67 8.18 -0.49 11.88
C HIS A 67 7.19 -1.48 12.51
N GLN A 68 7.19 -2.75 12.08
CA GLN A 68 6.33 -3.82 12.59
C GLN A 68 4.86 -3.40 12.68
N ARG A 69 4.39 -2.65 11.67
CA ARG A 69 3.03 -2.11 11.65
C ARG A 69 2.39 -2.22 10.27
N LEU A 70 1.08 -2.43 10.26
CA LEU A 70 0.28 -2.26 9.05
C LEU A 70 -0.09 -0.78 8.90
N PRO A 71 0.30 -0.07 7.81
CA PRO A 71 -0.13 1.31 7.57
C PRO A 71 -1.61 1.40 7.18
N SER A 72 -2.35 2.32 7.79
CA SER A 72 -3.79 2.48 7.54
C SER A 72 -4.12 2.79 6.09
N GLY A 73 -5.34 2.46 5.68
CA GLY A 73 -5.83 2.81 4.35
C GLY A 73 -5.69 4.29 4.04
N ARG A 74 -5.94 5.15 5.03
CA ARG A 74 -5.77 6.60 4.91
C ARG A 74 -4.30 6.98 4.71
N GLU A 75 -3.39 6.39 5.48
CA GLU A 75 -1.94 6.64 5.33
C GLU A 75 -1.46 6.22 3.94
N VAL A 76 -1.87 5.04 3.46
CA VAL A 76 -1.50 4.54 2.13
C VAL A 76 -2.00 5.46 1.03
N ARG A 77 -3.27 5.90 1.08
CA ARG A 77 -3.83 6.83 0.08
C ARG A 77 -3.10 8.17 0.09
N LYS A 78 -2.87 8.74 1.28
CA LYS A 78 -2.13 10.00 1.44
C LYS A 78 -0.73 9.89 0.85
N ARG A 79 -0.01 8.81 1.17
CA ARG A 79 1.34 8.58 0.67
C ARG A 79 1.38 8.40 -0.84
N GLY A 80 0.44 7.63 -1.40
CA GLY A 80 0.30 7.46 -2.85
C GLY A 80 0.01 8.80 -3.55
N ALA A 81 -0.88 9.62 -3.00
CA ALA A 81 -1.17 10.94 -3.54
C ALA A 81 0.04 11.88 -3.50
N GLU A 82 0.81 11.86 -2.41
CA GLU A 82 2.07 12.61 -2.29
C GLU A 82 3.08 12.18 -3.37
N MET A 83 3.27 10.86 -3.55
CA MET A 83 4.19 10.33 -4.57
C MET A 83 3.78 10.75 -5.98
N CYS A 84 2.49 10.68 -6.32
CA CYS A 84 2.00 11.16 -7.62
C CYS A 84 2.25 12.66 -7.81
N ARG A 85 1.89 13.49 -6.81
CA ARG A 85 2.05 14.95 -6.89
C ARG A 85 3.50 15.38 -7.01
N SER A 86 4.40 14.79 -6.22
CA SER A 86 5.83 15.11 -6.26
C SER A 86 6.49 14.74 -7.59
N ASN A 87 5.89 13.84 -8.38
CA ASN A 87 6.34 13.47 -9.72
C ASN A 87 5.57 14.20 -10.83
N GLY A 88 4.85 15.28 -10.51
CA GLY A 88 4.16 16.14 -11.49
C GLY A 88 2.76 15.67 -11.89
N HIS A 89 2.24 14.60 -11.30
CA HIS A 89 0.91 14.08 -11.60
C HIS A 89 -0.16 14.78 -10.76
N ARG A 90 -1.25 15.19 -11.41
CA ARG A 90 -2.38 15.83 -10.74
C ARG A 90 -3.28 14.77 -10.08
N VAL A 91 -3.37 14.82 -8.75
CA VAL A 91 -4.33 14.01 -7.98
C VAL A 91 -5.51 14.88 -7.55
N SER A 92 -6.69 14.64 -8.12
CA SER A 92 -7.92 15.36 -7.77
C SER A 92 -8.34 15.08 -6.33
N THR A 93 -8.83 16.09 -5.61
CA THR A 93 -9.36 15.96 -4.24
C THR A 93 -10.62 15.10 -4.17
N GLY A 94 -11.35 14.96 -5.28
CA GLY A 94 -12.49 14.03 -5.39
C GLY A 94 -12.10 12.61 -5.83
N SER A 95 -10.83 12.36 -6.14
CA SER A 95 -10.36 11.01 -6.51
C SER A 95 -10.20 10.12 -5.29
N TRP A 96 -10.16 8.81 -5.48
CA TRP A 96 -9.92 7.87 -4.39
C TRP A 96 -8.63 8.19 -3.61
N LEU A 97 -7.57 8.66 -4.27
CA LEU A 97 -6.33 9.08 -3.63
C LEU A 97 -6.41 10.47 -2.96
N GLY A 98 -7.35 11.31 -3.39
CA GLY A 98 -7.56 12.65 -2.85
C GLY A 98 -8.56 12.75 -1.70
N ALA A 99 -9.34 11.68 -1.46
CA ALA A 99 -10.38 11.59 -0.44
C ALA A 99 -9.90 11.09 0.95
#